data_AF-A0A9X2IS01-F1
#
_entry.id   AF-A0A9X2IS01-F1
#
_cell.length_a   1.000
_cell.length_b   1.000
_cell.length_c   1.000
_cell.angle_alpha   90.00
_cell.angle_beta   90.00
_cell.angle_gamma   90.00
#
_symmetry.space_group_name_H-M   'P 1'
#
loop_
_entity.id
_entity.type
_entity.pdbx_description
1 polymer ?
#
loop_
_entity_poly.entity_id
_entity_poly.type
_entity_poly.pdbx_seq_one_letter_code
_entity_poly.pdbx_strand_id
1 'polypeptide(L)'
;MNERKIIPNEDDIYVKIESDLQYDNLYNLIIERDQLKTELFDSGFLSHLEKDMHRWYSVQEAGRILGGDKPIPPSSLSYYIDSLEEYIIPDDAPSNSYIRLNYLSLVKLKMVWLLKDEFRLKGLKAELGITGNPKNVIKETKESSSNRDRELADAFEKIERLETVSQTLLGLLLEKGENDQLQLKQPLQQLLNQNNLIEEQSSVLKKLEDQNNVLKEIQEKQQQQEKESNKRIIESEKKVNSLAEIFRLRKQAEEEWDKLSLLTKITKNRTDFIESWINKHSNKDNKE
;
A
#
# COMPACT_ATOMS: atom_id res chain seq x y z
N MET A 1 19.68 -3.20 -17.60
CA MET A 1 19.21 -3.49 -16.23
C MET A 1 17.71 -3.24 -16.26
N ASN A 2 16.91 -4.31 -16.16
CA ASN A 2 15.46 -4.22 -16.26
C ASN A 2 14.88 -3.95 -14.88
N GLU A 3 14.51 -2.69 -14.62
CA GLU A 3 13.62 -2.35 -13.52
C GLU A 3 12.21 -2.81 -13.90
N ARG A 4 11.82 -3.98 -13.39
CA ARG A 4 10.42 -4.40 -13.42
C ARG A 4 9.65 -3.46 -12.51
N LYS A 5 8.87 -2.55 -13.10
CA LYS A 5 7.79 -1.86 -12.39
C LYS A 5 6.78 -2.91 -11.97
N ILE A 6 6.79 -3.24 -10.68
CA ILE A 6 5.76 -4.05 -10.05
C ILE A 6 4.52 -3.15 -9.98
N ILE A 7 3.48 -3.51 -10.72
CA ILE A 7 2.17 -2.90 -10.60
C ILE A 7 1.57 -3.49 -9.32
N PRO A 8 1.24 -2.69 -8.28
CA PRO A 8 0.64 -3.23 -7.07
C PRO A 8 -0.75 -3.76 -7.43
N ASN A 9 -0.96 -5.04 -7.18
CA ASN A 9 -2.25 -5.68 -7.31
C ASN A 9 -3.11 -5.24 -6.11
N GLU A 10 -4.43 -5.06 -6.25
CA GLU A 10 -5.29 -4.70 -5.10
C GLU A 10 -5.39 -5.85 -4.06
N ASP A 11 -4.91 -7.05 -4.42
CA ASP A 11 -4.67 -8.19 -3.53
C ASP A 11 -3.30 -8.16 -2.83
N ASP A 12 -2.50 -7.12 -3.05
CA ASP A 12 -1.17 -6.99 -2.44
C ASP A 12 -1.33 -6.65 -0.96
N ILE A 13 -0.88 -7.57 -0.11
CA ILE A 13 -0.93 -7.45 1.34
C ILE A 13 -0.27 -6.15 1.82
N TYR A 14 0.68 -5.63 1.04
CA TYR A 14 1.32 -4.34 1.25
C TYR A 14 0.31 -3.19 1.29
N VAL A 15 -0.55 -3.07 0.28
CA VAL A 15 -1.55 -1.99 0.16
C VAL A 15 -2.58 -2.07 1.29
N LYS A 16 -2.94 -3.29 1.69
CA LYS A 16 -3.87 -3.51 2.78
C LYS A 16 -3.29 -3.11 4.14
N ILE A 17 -2.03 -3.48 4.42
CA ILE A 17 -1.33 -3.06 5.64
C ILE A 17 -1.21 -1.53 5.68
N GLU A 18 -0.88 -0.89 4.55
CA GLU A 18 -0.84 0.58 4.43
C GLU A 18 -2.20 1.21 4.76
N SER A 19 -3.28 0.69 4.18
CA SER A 19 -4.63 1.21 4.42
C SER A 19 -5.08 1.03 5.88
N ASP A 20 -4.81 -0.12 6.49
CA ASP A 20 -5.25 -0.46 7.84
C ASP A 20 -4.47 0.32 8.92
N LEU A 21 -3.23 0.71 8.64
CA LEU A 21 -2.33 1.34 9.61
C LEU A 21 -2.01 2.82 9.31
N GLN A 22 -2.62 3.44 8.30
CA GLN A 22 -2.35 4.84 7.92
C GLN A 22 -2.49 5.87 9.07
N TYR A 23 -3.28 5.56 10.10
CA TYR A 23 -3.48 6.42 11.28
C TYR A 23 -2.79 5.90 12.54
N ASP A 24 -1.97 4.84 12.43
CA ASP A 24 -1.28 4.24 13.55
C ASP A 24 0.03 5.00 13.86
N ASN A 25 0.19 5.41 15.11
CA ASN A 25 1.35 6.21 15.53
C ASN A 25 2.68 5.45 15.36
N LEU A 26 2.72 4.15 15.68
CA LEU A 26 3.95 3.36 15.53
C LEU A 26 4.26 3.11 14.06
N TYR A 27 3.24 2.96 13.24
CA TYR A 27 3.39 2.80 11.81
C TYR A 27 3.99 4.04 11.15
N ASN A 28 3.48 5.22 11.49
CA ASN A 28 3.99 6.49 10.98
C ASN A 28 5.48 6.70 11.36
N LEU A 29 5.86 6.37 12.60
CA LEU A 29 7.26 6.40 13.05
C LEU A 29 8.16 5.44 12.25
N ILE A 30 7.65 4.30 11.82
CA ILE A 30 8.40 3.30 11.04
C ILE A 30 8.55 3.74 9.58
N ILE A 31 7.49 4.27 8.96
CA ILE A 31 7.53 4.72 7.56
C ILE A 31 8.53 5.86 7.35
N GLU A 32 8.69 6.75 8.33
CA GLU A 32 9.70 7.82 8.28
C GLU A 32 11.15 7.31 8.20
N ARG A 33 11.38 6.00 8.43
CA ARG A 33 12.70 5.38 8.51
C ARG A 33 12.82 4.24 7.51
N ASP A 34 13.55 4.48 6.42
CA ASP A 34 13.72 3.50 5.33
C ASP A 34 14.19 2.12 5.78
N GLN A 35 15.08 2.06 6.79
CA GLN A 35 15.59 0.79 7.31
C GLN A 35 14.50 -0.04 7.98
N LEU A 36 13.70 0.58 8.86
CA LEU A 36 12.62 -0.10 9.57
C LEU A 36 11.46 -0.44 8.64
N LYS A 37 11.17 0.44 7.68
CA LYS A 37 10.18 0.18 6.62
C LYS A 37 10.55 -1.07 5.82
N THR A 38 11.81 -1.18 5.40
CA THR A 38 12.29 -2.36 4.65
C THR A 38 12.15 -3.64 5.47
N GLU A 39 12.42 -3.59 6.78
CA GLU A 39 12.30 -4.76 7.65
C GLU A 39 10.84 -5.11 8.01
N LEU A 40 9.95 -4.12 8.12
CA LEU A 40 8.52 -4.34 8.33
C LEU A 40 7.89 -5.08 7.15
N PHE A 41 8.30 -4.72 5.93
CA PHE A 41 7.84 -5.32 4.68
C PHE A 41 8.80 -6.39 4.13
N ASP A 42 9.53 -7.06 5.01
CA ASP A 42 10.38 -8.17 4.59
C ASP A 42 9.56 -9.25 3.86
N SER A 43 10.07 -9.67 2.70
CA SER A 43 9.41 -10.66 1.84
C SER A 43 9.14 -11.99 2.55
N GLY A 44 10.01 -12.39 3.48
CA GLY A 44 9.83 -13.58 4.29
C GLY A 44 8.64 -13.44 5.23
N PHE A 45 8.51 -12.30 5.90
CA PHE A 45 7.38 -11.99 6.77
C PHE A 45 6.05 -11.91 5.99
N LEU A 46 6.01 -11.13 4.90
CA LEU A 46 4.78 -10.94 4.11
C LEU A 46 4.26 -12.25 3.51
N SER A 47 5.16 -13.12 3.02
CA SER A 47 4.80 -14.45 2.49
C SER A 47 4.12 -15.36 3.51
N HIS A 48 4.31 -15.13 4.82
CA HIS A 48 3.62 -15.90 5.87
C HIS A 48 2.22 -15.37 6.14
N LEU A 49 2.00 -14.07 5.96
CA LEU A 49 0.70 -13.43 6.16
C LEU A 49 -0.23 -13.64 4.96
N GLU A 50 0.31 -13.64 3.73
CA GLU A 50 -0.47 -13.88 2.50
C GLU A 50 -1.12 -15.27 2.46
N LYS A 51 -0.48 -16.27 3.07
CA LYS A 51 -0.95 -17.67 3.05
C LYS A 51 -2.31 -17.86 3.72
N ASP A 52 -2.63 -17.08 4.76
CA ASP A 52 -3.80 -17.33 5.61
C ASP A 52 -4.19 -16.06 6.43
N MET A 53 -4.65 -15.00 5.76
CA MET A 53 -4.96 -13.72 6.43
C MET A 53 -6.04 -13.78 7.52
N HIS A 54 -7.01 -14.70 7.41
CA HIS A 54 -8.11 -14.84 8.37
C HIS A 54 -7.80 -15.82 9.51
N ARG A 55 -6.58 -16.35 9.57
CA ARG A 55 -6.18 -17.31 10.58
C ARG A 55 -5.83 -16.63 11.90
N TRP A 56 -6.17 -17.32 12.99
CA TRP A 56 -5.70 -17.00 14.33
C TRP A 56 -4.39 -17.72 14.64
N TYR A 57 -3.38 -16.96 15.02
CA TYR A 57 -2.04 -17.41 15.39
C TYR A 57 -1.90 -17.49 16.91
N SER A 58 -1.19 -18.51 17.38
CA SER A 58 -0.71 -18.59 18.76
C SER A 58 0.54 -17.72 18.96
N VAL A 59 0.86 -17.37 20.21
CA VAL A 59 2.09 -16.63 20.57
C VAL A 59 3.35 -17.38 20.12
N GLN A 60 3.33 -18.71 20.18
CA GLN A 60 4.45 -19.54 19.72
C GLN A 60 4.66 -19.45 18.21
N GLU A 61 3.57 -19.43 17.43
CA GLU A 61 3.64 -19.24 15.98
C GLU A 61 4.10 -17.83 15.63
N ALA A 62 3.58 -16.81 16.33
CA ALA A 62 4.00 -15.43 16.17
C ALA A 62 5.52 -15.27 16.36
N GLY A 63 6.09 -15.91 17.39
CA GLY A 63 7.54 -15.86 17.63
C GLY A 63 8.39 -16.47 16.52
N ARG A 64 7.88 -17.51 15.84
CA ARG A 64 8.55 -18.10 14.68
C ARG A 64 8.46 -17.21 13.46
N ILE A 65 7.29 -16.64 13.19
CA ILE A 65 7.05 -15.77 12.02
C ILE A 65 7.86 -14.48 12.14
N LEU A 66 7.86 -13.85 13.32
CA LEU A 66 8.53 -12.57 13.55
C LEU A 66 10.05 -12.67 13.62
N GLY A 67 10.57 -13.79 14.14
CA GLY A 67 12.00 -14.00 14.36
C GLY A 67 12.78 -14.55 13.16
N GLY A 68 12.10 -15.00 12.10
CA GLY A 68 12.75 -15.61 10.92
C GLY A 68 13.68 -16.75 11.33
N ASP A 69 14.98 -16.61 11.03
CA ASP A 69 16.01 -17.60 11.35
C ASP A 69 16.23 -17.81 12.86
N LYS A 70 15.93 -16.79 13.68
CA LYS A 70 16.07 -16.85 15.14
C LYS A 70 14.71 -16.60 15.79
N PRO A 71 13.95 -17.67 16.10
CA PRO A 71 12.61 -17.51 16.65
C PRO A 71 12.63 -16.76 17.98
N ILE A 72 11.70 -15.82 18.13
CA ILE A 72 11.55 -15.04 19.34
C ILE A 72 10.94 -15.93 20.43
N PRO A 73 11.49 -15.97 21.65
CA PRO A 73 10.90 -16.71 22.74
C PRO A 73 9.46 -16.26 23.03
N PRO A 74 8.50 -17.18 23.23
CA PRO A 74 7.11 -16.82 23.53
C PRO A 74 6.99 -15.94 24.78
N SER A 75 7.83 -16.15 25.79
CA SER A 75 7.85 -15.33 27.01
C SER A 75 8.17 -13.86 26.74
N SER A 76 9.08 -13.58 25.80
CA SER A 76 9.43 -12.21 25.41
C SER A 76 8.27 -11.55 24.67
N LEU A 77 7.58 -12.27 23.80
CA LEU A 77 6.40 -11.74 23.12
C LEU A 77 5.23 -11.52 24.08
N SER A 78 4.95 -12.49 24.96
CA SER A 78 3.92 -12.35 26.00
C SER A 78 4.13 -11.09 26.85
N TYR A 79 5.37 -10.78 27.23
CA TYR A 79 5.66 -9.55 27.97
C TYR A 79 5.18 -8.27 27.26
N TYR A 80 5.37 -8.18 25.94
CA TYR A 80 4.91 -7.03 25.15
C TYR A 80 3.41 -7.08 24.90
N ILE A 81 2.85 -8.26 24.63
CA ILE A 81 1.41 -8.46 24.43
C ILE A 81 0.64 -8.05 25.69
N ASP A 82 1.01 -8.57 26.85
CA ASP A 82 0.36 -8.26 28.14
C ASP A 82 0.49 -6.77 28.49
N SER A 83 1.59 -6.14 28.07
CA SER A 83 1.82 -4.73 28.34
C SER A 83 1.07 -3.78 27.40
N LEU A 84 0.72 -4.24 26.21
CA LEU A 84 0.10 -3.48 25.12
C LEU A 84 -1.18 -4.18 24.64
N GLU A 85 -1.91 -4.79 25.58
CA GLU A 85 -3.06 -5.63 25.30
C GLU A 85 -4.12 -4.89 24.47
N GLU A 86 -4.46 -3.67 24.90
CA GLU A 86 -5.42 -2.76 24.24
C GLU A 86 -5.03 -2.41 22.79
N TYR A 87 -3.75 -2.53 22.44
CA TYR A 87 -3.25 -2.20 21.12
C TYR A 87 -3.10 -3.43 20.21
N ILE A 88 -2.61 -4.53 20.77
CA ILE A 88 -2.19 -5.72 20.02
C ILE A 88 -3.32 -6.73 19.86
N ILE A 89 -4.14 -6.94 20.90
CA ILE A 89 -5.23 -7.91 20.87
C ILE A 89 -6.45 -7.24 20.25
N PRO A 90 -7.05 -7.84 19.21
CA PRO A 90 -8.22 -7.27 18.56
C PRO A 90 -9.48 -7.60 19.38
N ASP A 91 -10.49 -6.73 19.33
CA ASP A 91 -11.72 -6.88 20.12
C ASP A 91 -12.52 -8.15 19.77
N ASP A 92 -12.32 -8.70 18.58
CA ASP A 92 -12.95 -9.92 18.07
C ASP A 92 -12.16 -11.20 18.42
N ALA A 93 -11.10 -11.08 19.23
CA ALA A 93 -10.30 -12.23 19.65
C ALA A 93 -11.17 -13.29 20.33
N PRO A 94 -11.05 -14.59 19.94
CA PRO A 94 -11.76 -15.66 20.61
C PRO A 94 -11.46 -15.64 22.11
N SER A 95 -12.51 -15.62 22.94
CA SER A 95 -12.39 -15.71 24.41
C SER A 95 -12.04 -17.14 24.85
N ASN A 96 -10.83 -17.60 24.52
CA ASN A 96 -10.25 -18.83 25.02
C ASN A 96 -9.13 -18.52 26.01
N SER A 97 -8.71 -19.52 26.80
CA SER A 97 -7.64 -19.36 27.80
C SER A 97 -6.24 -19.10 27.20
N TYR A 98 -6.14 -18.97 25.87
CA TYR A 98 -4.88 -18.80 25.13
C TYR A 98 -4.98 -17.58 24.24
N ILE A 99 -3.95 -16.73 24.25
CA ILE A 99 -3.89 -15.54 23.39
C ILE A 99 -3.95 -15.97 21.91
N ARG A 100 -4.87 -15.35 21.15
CA ARG A 100 -5.05 -15.53 19.70
C ARG A 100 -4.80 -14.21 19.00
N LEU A 101 -3.91 -14.24 18.01
CA LEU A 101 -3.46 -13.06 17.26
C LEU A 101 -3.94 -13.19 15.81
N ASN A 102 -4.50 -12.14 15.22
CA ASN A 102 -4.79 -12.11 13.79
C ASN A 102 -3.60 -11.52 13.00
N TYR A 103 -3.70 -11.40 11.67
CA TYR A 103 -2.61 -10.83 10.88
C TYR A 103 -2.24 -9.40 11.33
N LEU A 104 -3.23 -8.57 11.68
CA LEU A 104 -2.99 -7.19 12.10
C LEU A 104 -2.25 -7.16 13.43
N SER A 105 -2.58 -8.03 14.37
CA SER A 105 -1.84 -8.22 15.62
C SER A 105 -0.39 -8.61 15.37
N LEU A 106 -0.11 -9.47 14.38
CA LEU A 106 1.26 -9.83 14.01
C LEU A 106 2.02 -8.64 13.43
N VAL A 107 1.40 -7.83 12.58
CA VAL A 107 2.01 -6.61 12.04
C VAL A 107 2.29 -5.62 13.17
N LYS A 108 1.33 -5.36 14.06
CA LYS A 108 1.51 -4.52 15.25
C LYS A 108 2.62 -5.02 16.16
N LEU A 109 2.70 -6.33 16.38
CA LEU A 109 3.75 -6.95 17.18
C LEU A 109 5.13 -6.85 16.49
N LYS A 110 5.18 -6.93 15.15
CA LYS A 110 6.40 -6.65 14.37
C LYS A 110 6.83 -5.20 14.54
N MET A 111 5.92 -4.23 14.47
CA MET A 111 6.22 -2.81 14.70
C MET A 111 6.80 -2.57 16.10
N VAL A 112 6.16 -3.12 17.13
CA VAL A 112 6.67 -3.08 18.51
C VAL A 112 8.06 -3.71 18.61
N TRP A 113 8.29 -4.83 17.93
CA TRP A 113 9.57 -5.52 17.94
C TRP A 113 10.69 -4.70 17.28
N LEU A 114 10.40 -4.01 16.17
CA LEU A 114 11.35 -3.13 15.49
C LEU A 114 11.72 -1.93 16.35
N LEU A 115 10.75 -1.37 17.07
CA LEU A 115 10.95 -0.17 17.90
C LEU A 115 11.48 -0.48 19.31
N LYS A 116 11.55 -1.74 19.73
CA LYS A 116 11.92 -2.14 21.11
C LYS A 116 13.30 -1.64 21.56
N ASP A 117 14.23 -1.49 20.62
CA ASP A 117 15.61 -1.10 20.90
C ASP A 117 15.74 0.42 21.06
N GLU A 118 14.83 1.19 20.45
CA GLU A 118 14.80 2.65 20.53
C GLU A 118 13.87 3.15 21.63
N PHE A 119 12.69 2.56 21.72
CA PHE A 119 11.67 2.92 22.70
C PHE A 119 11.58 1.84 23.76
N ARG A 120 11.92 2.21 24.99
CA ARG A 120 11.58 1.37 26.16
C ARG A 120 10.06 1.20 26.22
N LEU A 121 9.59 0.13 26.87
CA LEU A 121 8.16 -0.17 26.98
C LEU A 121 7.28 1.02 27.44
N LYS A 122 7.78 1.87 28.35
CA LYS A 122 7.07 3.09 28.77
C LYS A 122 6.92 4.13 27.65
N GLY A 123 7.92 4.25 26.78
CA GLY A 123 7.87 5.10 25.59
C GLY A 123 6.85 4.58 24.59
N LEU A 124 6.86 3.28 24.31
CA LEU A 124 5.85 2.64 23.45
C LEU A 124 4.42 2.86 23.96
N LYS A 125 4.18 2.72 25.27
CA LYS A 125 2.87 3.00 25.88
C LYS A 125 2.47 4.48 25.79
N ALA A 126 3.42 5.41 25.83
CA ALA A 126 3.15 6.84 25.72
C ALA A 126 2.76 7.22 24.28
N GLU A 127 3.47 6.69 23.27
CA GLU A 127 3.15 6.91 21.85
C GLU A 127 1.77 6.36 21.49
N LEU A 128 1.37 5.26 22.12
CA LEU A 128 0.05 4.65 21.95
C LEU A 128 -1.04 5.30 22.82
N GLY A 129 -0.71 6.30 23.65
CA GLY A 129 -1.68 6.95 24.54
C GLY A 129 -2.17 6.07 25.71
N ILE A 130 -1.61 4.87 25.89
CA ILE A 130 -1.97 3.90 26.95
C ILE A 130 -1.50 4.40 28.33
N THR A 131 -0.42 5.19 28.37
CA THR A 131 0.02 5.86 29.60
C THR A 131 -0.01 7.37 29.48
N GLY A 132 -1.10 7.96 29.97
CA GLY A 132 -1.24 9.36 30.36
C GLY A 132 -2.29 9.43 31.46
N ASN A 133 -2.00 10.08 32.59
CA ASN A 133 -2.95 10.22 33.70
C ASN A 133 -4.32 10.74 33.20
N PRO A 134 -5.42 9.97 33.30
CA PRO A 134 -6.76 10.53 33.17
C PRO A 134 -7.10 11.27 34.47
N LYS A 135 -6.44 12.41 34.72
CA LYS A 135 -6.96 13.39 35.68
C LYS A 135 -8.24 13.95 35.06
N ASN A 136 -9.37 13.43 35.52
CA ASN A 136 -10.74 13.94 35.42
C ASN A 136 -11.73 12.91 34.85
N VAL A 137 -11.88 11.78 35.55
CA VAL A 137 -13.21 11.21 35.72
C VAL A 137 -13.66 11.57 37.13
N ILE A 138 -14.35 12.71 37.25
CA ILE A 138 -15.02 13.10 38.48
C ILE A 138 -16.08 12.02 38.74
N LYS A 139 -15.82 11.13 39.69
CA LYS A 139 -16.89 10.33 40.29
C LYS A 139 -17.64 11.26 41.24
N GLU A 140 -18.83 11.68 40.82
CA GLU A 140 -19.77 12.40 41.68
C GLU A 140 -20.05 11.57 42.93
N THR A 141 -19.51 12.00 44.07
CA THR A 141 -19.95 11.52 45.37
C THR A 141 -20.71 12.67 46.02
N LYS A 142 -22.04 12.51 46.10
CA LYS A 142 -22.91 13.38 46.86
C LYS A 142 -22.55 13.23 48.34
N GLU A 143 -22.22 14.32 49.04
CA GLU A 143 -22.72 14.63 50.38
C GLU A 143 -22.15 15.92 51.00
N SER A 144 -23.04 16.60 51.74
CA SER A 144 -22.79 17.48 52.89
C SER A 144 -22.56 18.99 52.67
N SER A 145 -23.66 19.70 52.89
CA SER A 145 -23.92 21.13 52.85
C SER A 145 -23.33 21.94 54.01
N SER A 146 -22.01 21.86 54.26
CA SER A 146 -21.30 22.78 55.17
C SER A 146 -20.14 23.54 54.50
N ASN A 147 -19.95 23.36 53.19
CA ASN A 147 -18.80 23.90 52.44
C ASN A 147 -19.11 25.10 51.53
N ARG A 148 -20.36 25.57 51.45
CA ARG A 148 -20.77 26.59 50.46
C ARG A 148 -19.98 27.91 50.53
N ASP A 149 -19.61 28.37 51.73
CA ASP A 149 -18.83 29.62 51.87
C ASP A 149 -17.34 29.43 51.52
N ARG A 150 -16.79 28.23 51.76
CA ARG A 150 -15.44 27.87 51.31
C ARG A 150 -15.39 27.61 49.82
N GLU A 151 -16.40 26.95 49.25
CA GLU A 151 -16.54 26.72 47.81
C GLU A 151 -16.74 28.02 47.03
N LEU A 152 -17.47 29.00 47.58
CA LEU A 152 -17.60 30.33 46.99
C LEU A 152 -16.27 31.09 47.01
N ALA A 153 -15.55 31.09 48.14
CA ALA A 153 -14.22 31.71 48.21
C ALA A 153 -13.22 31.04 47.25
N ASP A 154 -13.23 29.71 47.17
CA ASP A 154 -12.39 28.92 46.26
C ASP A 154 -12.79 29.13 44.79
N ALA A 155 -14.08 29.37 44.51
CA ALA A 155 -14.58 29.75 43.19
C ALA A 155 -14.17 31.17 42.79
N PHE A 156 -14.22 32.14 43.71
CA PHE A 156 -13.74 33.50 43.47
C PHE A 156 -12.22 33.52 43.23
N GLU A 157 -11.45 32.77 44.03
CA GLU A 157 -10.01 32.62 43.82
C GLU A 157 -9.69 31.92 42.48
N LYS A 158 -10.50 30.93 42.06
CA LYS A 158 -10.39 30.32 40.73
C LYS A 158 -10.74 31.28 39.60
N ILE A 159 -11.75 32.13 39.77
CA ILE A 159 -12.14 33.13 38.77
C ILE A 159 -11.04 34.20 38.63
N GLU A 160 -10.48 34.69 39.74
CA GLU A 160 -9.38 35.66 39.73
C GLU A 160 -8.12 35.06 39.08
N ARG A 161 -7.82 33.78 39.36
CA ARG A 161 -6.76 33.04 38.66
C ARG A 161 -7.06 32.88 37.17
N LEU A 162 -8.29 32.56 36.78
CA LEU A 162 -8.70 32.45 35.38
C LEU A 162 -8.61 33.78 34.65
N GLU A 163 -8.98 34.89 35.30
CA GLU A 163 -8.85 36.23 34.74
C GLU A 163 -7.38 36.60 34.56
N THR A 164 -6.54 36.31 35.56
CA THR A 164 -5.09 36.53 35.49
C THR A 164 -4.46 35.70 34.38
N VAL A 165 -4.83 34.42 34.26
CA VAL A 165 -4.35 33.53 33.19
C VAL A 165 -4.85 34.02 31.83
N SER A 166 -6.09 34.45 31.72
CA SER A 166 -6.66 35.01 30.48
C SER A 166 -5.95 36.29 30.06
N GLN A 167 -5.69 37.21 30.99
CA GLN A 167 -4.95 38.45 30.71
C GLN A 167 -3.49 38.16 30.33
N THR A 168 -2.87 37.17 30.99
CA THR A 168 -1.51 36.73 30.65
C THR A 168 -1.47 36.10 29.26
N LEU A 169 -2.43 35.24 28.92
CA LEU A 169 -2.56 34.64 27.59
C LEU A 169 -2.79 35.71 26.53
N LEU A 170 -3.66 36.69 26.78
CA LEU A 170 -3.86 37.81 25.86
C LEU A 170 -2.58 38.65 25.67
N GLY A 171 -1.83 38.91 26.74
CA GLY A 171 -0.53 39.60 26.65
C GLY A 171 0.59 38.75 26.01
N LEU A 172 0.44 37.43 25.99
CA LEU A 172 1.33 36.53 25.25
C LEU A 172 1.02 36.51 23.75
N LEU A 173 -0.25 36.69 23.36
CA LEU A 173 -0.71 36.62 21.98
C LEU A 173 -0.73 37.98 21.27
N LEU A 174 -0.94 39.07 22.00
CA LEU A 174 -1.12 40.42 21.47
C LEU A 174 0.02 41.36 21.90
N GLU A 175 0.39 42.28 21.03
CA GLU A 175 1.30 43.41 21.28
C GLU A 175 0.64 44.73 20.87
N LYS A 176 1.09 45.83 21.47
CA LYS A 176 0.58 47.17 21.13
C LYS A 176 1.30 47.67 19.88
N GLY A 177 0.58 47.78 18.77
CA GLY A 177 1.13 48.30 17.51
C GLY A 177 1.34 49.81 17.54
N GLU A 178 2.00 50.35 16.50
CA GLU A 178 2.40 51.77 16.40
C GLU A 178 1.23 52.78 16.49
N ASN A 179 -0.01 52.33 16.28
CA ASN A 179 -1.23 53.17 16.32
C ASN A 179 -2.08 52.95 17.58
N ASP A 180 -1.50 52.44 18.67
CA ASP A 180 -2.22 52.09 19.91
C ASP A 180 -3.27 50.98 19.78
N GLN A 181 -3.31 50.30 18.63
CA GLN A 181 -4.18 49.16 18.37
C GLN A 181 -3.49 47.85 18.75
N LEU A 182 -4.24 46.94 19.37
CA LEU A 182 -3.76 45.59 19.69
C LEU A 182 -3.55 44.80 18.39
N GLN A 183 -2.34 44.31 18.17
CA GLN A 183 -1.97 43.48 17.03
C GLN A 183 -1.48 42.12 17.53
N LEU A 184 -1.66 41.07 16.72
CA LEU A 184 -1.08 39.76 17.01
C LEU A 184 0.45 39.85 16.96
N LYS A 185 1.13 39.20 17.91
CA LYS A 185 2.59 39.16 17.89
C LYS A 185 3.12 38.56 16.58
N GLN A 186 4.21 39.13 16.09
CA GLN A 186 4.89 38.72 14.86
C GLN A 186 5.00 37.19 14.62
N PRO A 187 5.36 36.34 15.61
CA PRO A 187 5.46 34.90 15.38
C PRO A 187 4.12 34.23 15.01
N LEU A 188 2.99 34.73 15.52
CA LEU A 188 1.65 34.24 15.20
C LEU A 188 1.16 34.75 13.85
N GLN A 189 1.50 35.98 13.48
CA GLN A 189 1.28 36.50 12.13
C GLN A 189 2.06 35.68 11.08
N GLN A 190 3.30 35.27 11.40
CA GLN A 190 4.10 34.42 10.53
C GLN A 190 3.48 33.02 10.35
N LEU A 191 2.96 32.40 11.41
CA LEU A 191 2.23 31.12 11.33
C LEU A 191 0.92 31.23 10.51
N LEU A 192 0.18 32.32 10.68
CA LEU A 192 -1.02 32.60 9.86
C LEU A 192 -0.67 32.78 8.38
N ASN A 193 0.44 33.47 8.09
CA ASN A 193 0.93 33.61 6.71
C ASN A 193 1.48 32.29 6.14
N GLN A 194 1.99 31.39 6.99
CA GLN A 194 2.36 30.03 6.58
C GLN A 194 1.13 29.18 6.18
N ASN A 195 -0.08 29.49 6.65
CA ASN A 195 -1.29 28.83 6.12
C ASN A 195 -1.58 29.18 4.65
N ASN A 196 -0.99 30.25 4.08
CA ASN A 196 -1.07 30.50 2.64
C ASN A 196 -0.26 29.48 1.80
N LEU A 197 0.65 28.69 2.41
CA LEU A 197 1.28 27.53 1.75
C LEU A 197 0.25 26.45 1.36
N ILE A 198 -0.94 26.45 1.98
CA ILE A 198 -2.04 25.55 1.64
C ILE A 198 -2.62 25.90 0.24
N GLU A 199 -2.62 27.17 -0.16
CA GLU A 199 -3.03 27.55 -1.52
C GLU A 199 -2.02 27.06 -2.57
N GLU A 200 -0.72 27.08 -2.26
CA GLU A 200 0.30 26.50 -3.13
C GLU A 200 0.14 24.98 -3.26
N GLN A 201 -0.24 24.28 -2.19
CA GLN A 201 -0.57 22.84 -2.24
C GLN A 201 -1.76 22.55 -3.16
N SER A 202 -2.78 23.41 -3.19
CA SER A 202 -3.92 23.25 -4.11
C SER A 202 -3.49 23.34 -5.59
N SER A 203 -2.51 24.20 -5.90
CA SER A 203 -1.95 24.33 -7.25
C SER A 203 -1.12 23.11 -7.66
N VAL A 204 -0.43 22.49 -6.70
CA VAL A 204 0.36 21.27 -6.89
C VAL A 204 -0.55 20.07 -7.12
N LEU A 205 -1.64 19.96 -6.34
CA LEU A 205 -2.65 18.91 -6.52
C LEU A 205 -3.31 18.97 -7.90
N LYS A 206 -3.64 20.18 -8.38
CA LYS A 206 -4.20 20.37 -9.72
C LYS A 206 -3.23 19.96 -10.83
N LYS A 207 -1.95 20.31 -10.70
CA LYS A 207 -0.91 19.86 -11.64
C LYS A 207 -0.71 18.34 -11.61
N LEU A 208 -0.81 17.73 -10.43
CA LEU A 208 -0.77 16.27 -10.27
C LEU A 208 -1.95 15.59 -10.97
N GLU A 209 -3.14 16.15 -10.84
CA GLU A 209 -4.35 15.65 -11.49
C GLU A 209 -4.25 15.76 -13.03
N ASP A 210 -3.78 16.90 -13.54
CA ASP A 210 -3.52 17.11 -14.96
C ASP A 210 -2.47 16.12 -15.50
N GLN A 211 -1.38 15.90 -14.76
CA GLN A 211 -0.36 14.90 -15.12
C GLN A 211 -0.91 13.48 -15.12
N ASN A 212 -1.77 13.14 -14.15
CA ASN A 212 -2.40 11.82 -14.06
C ASN A 212 -3.35 11.56 -15.25
N ASN A 213 -4.09 12.58 -15.68
CA ASN A 213 -4.94 12.50 -16.87
C ASN A 213 -4.11 12.29 -18.15
N VAL A 214 -3.00 13.01 -18.31
CA VAL A 214 -2.07 12.81 -19.44
C VAL A 214 -1.47 11.41 -19.43
N LEU A 215 -1.10 10.88 -18.25
CA LEU A 215 -0.59 9.51 -18.12
C LEU A 215 -1.62 8.46 -18.53
N LYS A 216 -2.89 8.64 -18.14
CA LYS A 216 -3.98 7.75 -18.57
C LYS A 216 -4.15 7.78 -20.10
N GLU A 217 -4.15 8.95 -20.72
CA GLU A 217 -4.24 9.06 -22.19
C GLU A 217 -3.06 8.38 -22.90
N ILE A 218 -1.84 8.52 -22.37
CA ILE A 218 -0.66 7.86 -22.92
C ILE A 218 -0.79 6.34 -22.80
N GLN A 219 -1.25 5.85 -21.65
CA GLN A 219 -1.45 4.43 -21.41
C GLN A 219 -2.51 3.84 -22.36
N GLU A 220 -3.63 4.53 -22.57
CA GLU A 220 -4.67 4.11 -23.52
C GLU A 220 -4.13 4.06 -24.96
N LYS A 221 -3.38 5.10 -25.38
CA LYS A 221 -2.73 5.12 -26.70
C LYS A 221 -1.74 3.98 -26.89
N GLN A 222 -0.94 3.67 -25.86
CA GLN A 222 0.01 2.55 -25.90
C GLN A 222 -0.72 1.22 -26.03
N GLN A 223 -1.77 0.98 -25.24
CA GLN A 223 -2.56 -0.25 -25.34
C GLN A 223 -3.22 -0.39 -26.72
N GLN A 224 -3.70 0.70 -27.30
CA GLN A 224 -4.29 0.67 -28.64
C GLN A 224 -3.25 0.38 -29.72
N GLN A 225 -2.06 0.99 -29.62
CA GLN A 225 -0.96 0.74 -30.54
C GLN A 225 -0.45 -0.70 -30.43
N GLU A 226 -0.36 -1.26 -29.22
CA GLU A 226 0.03 -2.65 -29.00
C GLU A 226 -0.99 -3.62 -29.61
N LYS A 227 -2.30 -3.38 -29.41
CA LYS A 227 -3.36 -4.15 -30.05
C LYS A 227 -3.26 -4.13 -31.57
N GLU A 228 -2.96 -2.97 -32.16
CA GLU A 228 -2.80 -2.86 -33.61
C GLU A 228 -1.54 -3.55 -34.12
N SER A 229 -0.42 -3.41 -33.41
CA SER A 229 0.83 -4.12 -33.70
C SER A 229 0.64 -5.63 -33.66
N ASN A 230 0.00 -6.14 -32.61
CA ASN A 230 -0.28 -7.57 -32.47
C ASN A 230 -1.18 -8.10 -33.59
N LYS A 231 -2.19 -7.33 -34.04
CA LYS A 231 -2.99 -7.71 -35.22
C LYS A 231 -2.13 -7.82 -36.47
N ARG A 232 -1.24 -6.86 -36.72
CA ARG A 232 -0.32 -6.89 -37.88
C ARG A 232 0.64 -8.06 -37.82
N ILE A 233 1.15 -8.39 -36.63
CA ILE A 233 2.02 -9.56 -36.41
C ILE A 233 1.25 -10.84 -36.76
N ILE A 234 0.04 -11.04 -36.21
CA ILE A 234 -0.78 -12.22 -36.49
C ILE A 234 -1.10 -12.34 -38.00
N GLU A 235 -1.43 -11.23 -38.66
CA GLU A 235 -1.65 -11.23 -40.11
C GLU A 235 -0.38 -11.58 -40.89
N SER A 236 0.78 -11.10 -40.45
CA SER A 236 2.06 -11.42 -41.07
C SER A 236 2.43 -12.90 -40.87
N GLU A 237 2.20 -13.46 -39.68
CA GLU A 237 2.42 -14.88 -39.39
C GLU A 237 1.51 -15.77 -40.23
N LYS A 238 0.24 -15.41 -40.39
CA LYS A 238 -0.69 -16.12 -41.30
C LYS A 238 -0.18 -16.11 -42.74
N LYS A 239 0.31 -14.96 -43.23
CA LYS A 239 0.90 -14.87 -44.58
C LYS A 239 2.16 -15.72 -44.69
N VAL A 240 3.07 -15.67 -43.73
CA VAL A 240 4.29 -16.49 -43.74
C VAL A 240 3.94 -17.98 -43.71
N ASN A 241 2.99 -18.40 -42.88
CA ASN A 241 2.54 -19.79 -42.84
C ASN A 241 1.93 -20.24 -44.17
N SER A 242 1.07 -19.42 -44.79
CA SER A 242 0.51 -19.75 -46.11
C SER A 242 1.59 -19.85 -47.20
N LEU A 243 2.62 -19.00 -47.15
CA LEU A 243 3.75 -19.07 -48.08
C LEU A 243 4.60 -20.32 -47.82
N ALA A 244 4.88 -20.64 -46.56
CA ALA A 244 5.62 -21.85 -46.20
C ALA A 244 4.91 -23.13 -46.67
N GLU A 245 3.58 -23.16 -46.57
CA GLU A 245 2.74 -24.24 -47.08
C GLU A 245 2.81 -24.34 -48.60
N ILE A 246 2.69 -23.23 -49.33
CA ILE A 246 2.87 -23.19 -50.78
C ILE A 246 4.26 -23.69 -51.18
N PHE A 247 5.32 -23.29 -50.47
CA PHE A 247 6.67 -23.79 -50.72
C PHE A 247 6.78 -25.30 -50.48
N ARG A 248 6.15 -25.82 -49.43
CA ARG A 248 6.13 -27.26 -49.15
C ARG A 248 5.41 -28.04 -50.25
N LEU A 249 4.22 -27.57 -50.66
CA LEU A 249 3.44 -28.18 -51.74
C LEU A 249 4.20 -28.11 -53.06
N ARG A 250 4.86 -27.01 -53.36
CA ARG A 250 5.68 -26.87 -54.57
C ARG A 250 6.85 -27.86 -54.59
N LYS A 251 7.55 -28.02 -53.46
CA LYS A 251 8.63 -29.00 -53.33
C LYS A 251 8.13 -30.43 -53.58
N GLN A 252 6.97 -30.79 -53.00
CA GLN A 252 6.35 -32.09 -53.24
C GLN A 252 5.91 -32.27 -54.70
N ALA A 253 5.35 -31.24 -55.34
CA ALA A 253 5.00 -31.26 -56.75
C ALA A 253 6.22 -31.46 -57.65
N GLU A 254 7.36 -30.86 -57.31
CA GLU A 254 8.63 -31.04 -58.02
C GLU A 254 9.17 -32.47 -57.86
N GLU A 255 9.12 -33.03 -56.65
CA GLU A 255 9.49 -34.43 -56.39
C GLU A 255 8.59 -35.42 -57.16
N GLU A 256 7.28 -35.15 -57.24
CA GLU A 256 6.33 -35.96 -58.02
C GLU A 256 6.52 -35.81 -59.53
N TRP A 257 6.83 -34.60 -60.00
CA TRP A 257 7.21 -34.37 -61.40
C TRP A 257 8.44 -35.19 -61.76
N ASP A 258 9.45 -35.22 -60.90
CA ASP A 258 10.71 -35.94 -61.15
C ASP A 258 10.51 -37.47 -61.22
N LYS A 259 9.47 -38.01 -60.57
CA LYS A 259 9.08 -39.42 -60.66
C LYS A 259 8.33 -39.79 -61.95
N LEU A 260 7.87 -38.81 -62.75
CA LEU A 260 7.16 -39.09 -64.00
C LEU A 260 8.08 -39.66 -65.09
N SER A 261 7.51 -40.50 -65.96
CA SER A 261 8.20 -41.05 -67.14
C SER A 261 8.64 -39.96 -68.12
N LEU A 262 9.77 -40.19 -68.83
CA LEU A 262 10.36 -39.26 -69.79
C LEU A 262 9.37 -38.84 -70.90
N LEU A 263 8.52 -39.75 -71.38
CA LEU A 263 7.51 -39.44 -72.40
C LEU A 263 6.45 -38.43 -71.88
N THR A 264 6.10 -38.53 -70.60
CA THR A 264 5.14 -37.60 -69.95
C THR A 264 5.77 -36.22 -69.72
N LYS A 265 7.08 -36.18 -69.42
CA LYS A 265 7.83 -34.93 -69.23
C LYS A 265 8.06 -34.15 -70.53
N ILE A 266 8.14 -34.84 -71.67
CA ILE A 266 8.30 -34.21 -73.00
C ILE A 266 6.97 -33.64 -73.52
N THR A 267 5.84 -34.21 -73.11
CA THR A 267 4.50 -33.82 -73.61
C THR A 267 3.78 -32.81 -72.73
N LYS A 268 4.19 -32.65 -71.46
CA LYS A 268 3.58 -31.71 -70.51
C LYS A 268 4.55 -30.60 -70.12
N ASN A 269 4.01 -29.40 -69.90
CA ASN A 269 4.76 -28.30 -69.33
C ASN A 269 4.93 -28.50 -67.82
N ARG A 270 6.16 -28.39 -67.32
CA ARG A 270 6.52 -28.55 -65.91
C ARG A 270 5.80 -27.53 -65.02
N THR A 271 5.73 -26.27 -65.45
CA THR A 271 5.10 -25.19 -64.66
C THR A 271 3.61 -25.44 -64.50
N ASP A 272 2.92 -25.77 -65.60
CA ASP A 272 1.48 -26.03 -65.61
C ASP A 272 1.11 -27.26 -64.76
N PHE A 273 1.98 -28.28 -64.73
CA PHE A 273 1.81 -29.43 -63.85
C PHE A 273 1.94 -29.05 -62.37
N ILE A 274 2.99 -28.30 -62.00
CA ILE A 274 3.24 -27.89 -60.62
C ILE A 274 2.08 -27.01 -60.11
N GLU A 275 1.63 -26.04 -60.89
CA GLU A 275 0.51 -25.16 -60.53
C GLU A 275 -0.81 -25.93 -60.39
N SER A 276 -1.11 -26.84 -61.34
CA SER A 276 -2.31 -27.70 -61.25
C SER A 276 -2.27 -28.63 -60.04
N TRP A 277 -1.09 -29.15 -59.69
CA TRP A 277 -0.90 -30.03 -58.53
C TRP A 277 -1.08 -29.28 -57.22
N ILE A 278 -0.48 -28.09 -57.08
CA ILE A 278 -0.64 -27.22 -55.89
C ILE A 278 -2.11 -26.86 -55.71
N ASN A 279 -2.81 -26.43 -56.76
CA ASN A 279 -4.23 -26.07 -56.68
C ASN A 279 -5.14 -27.24 -56.28
N LYS A 280 -4.78 -28.47 -56.67
CA LYS A 280 -5.52 -29.68 -56.31
C LYS A 280 -5.33 -30.06 -54.84
N HIS A 281 -4.14 -29.85 -54.28
CA HIS A 281 -3.81 -30.25 -52.91
C HIS A 281 -4.09 -29.14 -51.89
N SER A 282 -3.94 -27.87 -52.25
CA SER A 282 -4.31 -26.71 -51.41
C SER A 282 -5.83 -26.60 -51.16
N ASN A 283 -6.67 -27.08 -52.09
CA ASN A 283 -8.13 -27.11 -51.91
C ASN A 283 -8.64 -28.27 -51.03
N LYS A 284 -7.77 -29.23 -50.69
CA LYS A 284 -8.17 -30.41 -49.92
C LYS A 284 -8.10 -30.15 -48.40
N ASP A 285 -7.20 -29.27 -47.98
CA ASP A 285 -6.94 -28.95 -46.56
C ASP A 285 -7.87 -27.84 -46.01
N ASN A 286 -8.67 -27.17 -46.85
CA ASN A 286 -9.67 -26.15 -46.45
C ASN A 286 -11.10 -26.73 -46.25
N LYS A 287 -11.26 -28.05 -46.22
CA LYS A 287 -12.57 -28.74 -46.13
C LYS A 287 -12.74 -29.65 -44.90
N GLU A 288 -11.80 -29.61 -43.96
CA GLU A 288 -11.92 -30.20 -42.61
C GLU A 288 -11.96 -29.09 -41.56
#